data_AF-A0A814Q1T9-F1
#
_entry.id   AF-A0A814Q1T9-F1
#
_cell.length_a   1.000
_cell.length_b   1.000
_cell.length_c   1.000
_cell.angle_alpha   90.00
_cell.angle_beta   90.00
_cell.angle_gamma   90.00
#
_symmetry.space_group_name_H-M   'P 1'
#
loop_
_entity.id
_entity.type
_entity.pdbx_description
1 polymer ?
#
loop_
_entity_poly.entity_id
_entity_poly.type
_entity_poly.pdbx_seq_one_letter_code
_entity_poly.pdbx_strand_id
1 'polypeptide(L)'
;MVRELYDLKNEDLAIIADATYCRCEKSTNNDFQYKSWSEQKMDFLTKPFIVCCPDGYIIDCYVPFQANQNDATIFEYILKTDSKLN
;
A
#
# COMPACT_ATOMS: atom_id res chain seq x y z
N MET A 1 -10.76 25.77 8.44
CA MET A 1 -11.03 26.23 7.06
C MET A 1 -10.71 25.06 6.15
N VAL A 2 -11.72 24.46 5.52
CA VAL A 2 -11.51 23.38 4.53
C VAL A 2 -11.13 24.06 3.21
N ARG A 3 -10.10 23.56 2.52
CA ARG A 3 -9.73 23.99 1.16
C ARG A 3 -10.00 22.83 0.22
N GLU A 4 -10.58 23.13 -0.94
CA GLU A 4 -10.71 22.16 -2.01
C GLU A 4 -9.32 21.79 -2.52
N LEU A 5 -9.07 20.49 -2.64
CA LEU A 5 -7.80 19.96 -3.14
C LEU A 5 -7.97 19.78 -4.66
N TYR A 6 -7.14 20.46 -5.45
CA TYR A 6 -7.00 20.28 -6.90
C TYR A 6 -8.21 20.63 -7.80
N ASP A 7 -9.20 21.40 -7.32
CA ASP A 7 -10.38 21.85 -8.11
C ASP A 7 -11.03 20.72 -8.94
N LEU A 8 -11.18 19.54 -8.33
CA LEU A 8 -11.75 18.36 -8.97
C LEU A 8 -13.19 18.63 -9.44
N LYS A 9 -13.49 18.31 -10.69
CA LYS A 9 -14.84 18.39 -11.27
C LYS A 9 -15.63 17.15 -10.89
N ASN A 10 -16.97 17.24 -11.02
CA ASN A 10 -17.87 16.11 -10.73
C ASN A 10 -17.61 14.86 -11.58
N GLU A 11 -16.93 14.99 -12.71
CA GLU A 11 -16.59 13.90 -13.63
C GLU A 11 -15.19 13.32 -13.38
N ASP A 12 -14.40 13.96 -12.50
CA ASP A 12 -13.04 13.54 -12.22
C ASP A 12 -13.05 12.36 -11.24
N LEU A 13 -12.26 11.33 -11.58
CA LEU A 13 -12.01 10.20 -10.68
C LEU A 13 -10.79 10.49 -9.82
N ALA A 14 -10.99 10.54 -8.51
CA ALA A 14 -9.88 10.47 -7.56
C ALA A 14 -9.59 9.01 -7.22
N ILE A 15 -8.30 8.66 -7.13
CA ILE A 15 -7.83 7.34 -6.73
C ILE A 15 -6.87 7.54 -5.55
N ILE A 16 -7.01 6.71 -4.53
CA ILE A 16 -6.11 6.62 -3.40
C ILE A 16 -5.23 5.39 -3.62
N ALA A 17 -3.91 5.59 -3.54
CA ALA A 17 -2.90 4.56 -3.67
C ALA A 17 -1.99 4.64 -2.44
N ASP A 18 -2.16 3.72 -1.50
CA ASP A 18 -1.47 3.77 -0.21
C ASP A 18 -1.10 2.38 0.31
N ALA A 19 0.02 2.31 1.04
CA ALA A 19 0.43 1.10 1.73
C ALA A 19 -0.12 1.12 3.15
N THR A 20 -0.82 0.04 3.54
CA THR A 20 -1.27 -0.13 4.92
C THR A 20 -0.48 -1.24 5.62
N TYR A 21 -0.62 -1.35 6.94
CA TYR A 21 0.02 -2.43 7.71
C TYR A 21 -1.01 -3.48 8.12
N CYS A 22 -0.71 -4.74 7.81
CA CYS A 22 -1.45 -5.89 8.32
C CYS A 22 -0.58 -6.66 9.31
N ARG A 23 -1.05 -6.81 10.55
CA ARG A 23 -0.40 -7.66 11.56
C ARG A 23 -0.43 -9.10 11.12
N CYS A 24 0.67 -9.80 11.32
CA CYS A 24 0.79 -11.23 11.08
C CYS A 24 1.23 -11.96 12.35
N GLU A 25 0.74 -13.18 12.52
CA GLU A 25 1.18 -14.05 13.60
C GLU A 25 2.60 -14.58 13.33
N LYS A 26 3.22 -15.17 14.36
CA LYS A 26 4.56 -15.74 14.25
C LYS A 26 4.57 -16.83 13.16
N SER A 27 5.39 -16.62 12.14
CA SER A 27 5.61 -17.57 11.08
C SER A 27 6.61 -18.65 11.50
N THR A 28 6.42 -19.85 10.98
CA THR A 28 7.41 -20.93 11.05
C THR A 28 8.54 -20.75 10.04
N ASN A 29 8.37 -19.87 9.04
CA ASN A 29 9.42 -19.48 8.12
C ASN A 29 10.26 -18.35 8.73
N ASN A 30 11.49 -18.70 9.13
CA ASN A 30 12.39 -17.78 9.81
C ASN A 30 12.78 -16.56 8.95
N ASP A 31 13.05 -16.77 7.66
CA ASP A 31 13.39 -15.68 6.74
C ASP A 31 12.23 -14.68 6.60
N PHE A 32 11.00 -15.18 6.46
CA PHE A 32 9.81 -14.32 6.47
C PHE A 32 9.61 -13.61 7.81
N GLN A 33 9.84 -14.30 8.94
CA GLN A 33 9.70 -13.71 10.27
C GLN A 33 10.58 -12.46 10.42
N TYR A 34 11.84 -12.52 10.00
CA TYR A 34 12.73 -11.36 10.02
C TYR A 34 12.27 -10.24 9.07
N LYS A 35 11.81 -10.58 7.86
CA LYS A 35 11.33 -9.60 6.86
C LYS A 35 10.02 -8.91 7.25
N SER A 36 9.19 -9.57 8.05
CA SER A 36 7.93 -9.02 8.55
C SER A 36 8.13 -8.09 9.76
N TRP A 37 9.29 -8.11 10.43
CA TRP A 37 9.51 -7.24 11.58
C TRP A 37 9.63 -5.76 11.15
N SER A 38 8.79 -4.91 11.73
CA SER A 38 8.91 -3.45 11.61
C SER A 38 9.54 -2.89 12.86
N GLU A 39 10.75 -2.32 12.75
CA GLU A 39 11.39 -1.64 13.88
C GLU A 39 10.60 -0.40 14.32
N GLN A 40 10.00 0.33 13.37
CA GLN A 40 9.21 1.52 13.67
C GLN A 40 7.93 1.19 14.47
N LYS A 41 7.30 0.05 14.19
CA LYS A 41 6.04 -0.35 14.82
C LYS A 41 6.24 -1.37 15.95
N MET A 42 7.46 -1.89 16.11
CA MET A 42 7.84 -2.91 17.09
C MET A 42 6.93 -4.14 17.02
N ASP A 43 6.56 -4.56 15.80
CA ASP A 43 5.58 -5.62 15.55
C ASP A 43 5.86 -6.35 14.23
N PHE A 44 5.29 -7.55 14.07
CA PHE A 44 5.37 -8.34 12.85
C PHE A 44 4.23 -7.95 11.90
N LEU A 45 4.60 -7.30 10.81
CA LEU A 45 3.69 -6.67 9.86
C LEU A 45 4.03 -7.08 8.42
N THR A 46 3.01 -7.07 7.60
CA THR A 46 3.13 -7.07 6.14
C THR A 46 2.49 -5.79 5.62
N LYS A 47 2.94 -5.34 4.45
CA LYS A 47 2.42 -4.12 3.83
C LYS A 47 1.67 -4.42 2.52
N PRO A 48 0.36 -4.66 2.52
CA PRO A 48 -0.39 -4.60 1.27
C PRO A 48 -0.44 -3.15 0.74
N PHE A 49 -0.37 -3.00 -0.57
CA PHE A 49 -0.54 -1.71 -1.24
C PHE A 49 -1.91 -1.69 -1.92
N ILE A 50 -2.79 -0.83 -1.44
CA ILE A 50 -4.20 -0.79 -1.85
C ILE A 50 -4.42 0.40 -2.77
N VAL A 51 -5.11 0.13 -3.88
CA VAL A 51 -5.63 1.15 -4.78
C VAL A 51 -7.14 1.14 -4.65
N CYS A 52 -7.72 2.26 -4.23
CA CYS A 52 -9.17 2.36 -4.00
C CYS A 52 -9.73 3.74 -4.38
N CYS A 53 -11.05 3.78 -4.55
CA CYS A 53 -11.80 5.02 -4.65
C CYS A 53 -11.91 5.70 -3.25
N PRO A 54 -12.18 7.01 -3.18
CA PRO A 54 -12.34 7.73 -1.92
C PRO A 54 -13.50 7.25 -1.03
N ASP A 55 -14.47 6.56 -1.62
CA ASP A 55 -15.60 5.93 -0.92
C ASP A 55 -15.27 4.52 -0.40
N GLY A 56 -14.05 4.04 -0.63
CA GLY A 56 -13.56 2.75 -0.16
C GLY A 56 -13.76 1.59 -1.14
N TYR A 57 -14.28 1.84 -2.35
CA TYR A 57 -14.34 0.79 -3.37
C TYR A 57 -12.93 0.37 -3.80
N ILE A 58 -12.58 -0.91 -3.64
CA ILE A 58 -11.25 -1.42 -3.98
C ILE A 58 -11.13 -1.59 -5.49
N ILE A 59 -10.10 -0.97 -6.07
CA ILE A 59 -9.76 -1.08 -7.49
C ILE A 59 -8.75 -2.23 -7.68
N ASP A 60 -7.68 -2.23 -6.89
CA ASP A 60 -6.67 -3.29 -6.92
C ASP A 60 -5.95 -3.44 -5.57
N CYS A 61 -5.31 -4.58 -5.37
CA CYS A 61 -4.51 -4.92 -4.21
C CYS A 61 -3.23 -5.61 -4.66
N TYR A 62 -2.10 -4.97 -4.42
CA TYR A 62 -0.79 -5.54 -4.72
C TYR A 62 -0.25 -6.35 -3.54
N VAL A 63 0.57 -7.35 -3.89
CA VAL A 63 1.16 -8.32 -2.96
C VAL A 63 1.75 -7.67 -1.70
N PRO A 64 1.73 -8.38 -0.57
CA PRO A 64 2.30 -7.85 0.67
C PRO A 64 3.80 -7.59 0.51
N PHE A 65 4.17 -6.33 0.65
CA PHE A 65 5.54 -5.84 0.70
C PHE A 65 6.11 -5.98 2.11
N GLN A 66 7.44 -5.88 2.22
CA GLN A 66 8.10 -5.93 3.53
C GLN A 66 7.75 -4.69 4.35
N ALA A 67 7.66 -4.84 5.67
CA ALA A 67 7.23 -3.75 6.54
C ALA A 67 8.20 -2.54 6.54
N ASN A 68 9.45 -2.75 6.14
CA ASN A 68 10.49 -1.73 6.05
C ASN A 68 10.60 -1.06 4.66
N GLN A 69 9.87 -1.56 3.64
CA GLN A 69 9.85 -0.92 2.32
C GLN A 69 9.01 0.36 2.37
N ASN A 70 9.52 1.43 1.76
CA ASN A 70 8.81 2.71 1.71
C ASN A 70 7.76 2.71 0.59
N ASP A 71 6.73 3.53 0.76
CA ASP A 71 5.54 3.45 -0.08
C ASP A 71 5.81 3.99 -1.50
N ALA A 72 6.72 4.97 -1.63
CA ALA A 72 7.15 5.50 -2.93
C ALA A 72 7.89 4.45 -3.79
N THR A 73 8.76 3.64 -3.18
CA THR A 73 9.49 2.56 -3.86
C THR A 73 8.55 1.44 -4.26
N ILE A 74 7.60 1.11 -3.38
CA ILE A 74 6.54 0.14 -3.69
C ILE A 74 5.72 0.62 -4.89
N PHE A 75 5.29 1.88 -4.89
CA PHE A 75 4.49 2.44 -5.96
C PHE A 75 5.26 2.51 -7.28
N GLU A 76 6.53 2.93 -7.26
CA GLU A 76 7.40 2.92 -8.44
C GLU A 76 7.58 1.50 -9.01
N TYR A 77 7.75 0.50 -8.15
CA TYR A 77 7.82 -0.90 -8.55
C TYR A 77 6.54 -1.34 -9.26
N ILE A 78 5.37 -1.03 -8.69
CA ILE A 78 4.07 -1.37 -9.29
C ILE A 78 3.93 -0.74 -10.68
N LEU A 79 4.20 0.56 -10.81
CA LEU A 79 4.11 1.27 -12.09
C LEU A 79 5.02 0.66 -13.18
N LYS A 80 6.21 0.18 -12.79
CA LYS A 80 7.17 -0.42 -13.72
C LYS A 80 6.89 -1.88 -14.07
N THR A 81 6.18 -2.61 -13.20
CA THR A 81 6.05 -4.07 -13.33
C THR A 81 4.65 -4.54 -13.68
N ASP A 82 3.62 -3.75 -13.41
CA ASP A 82 2.27 -4.09 -13.82
C ASP A 82 2.07 -3.76 -15.31
N SER A 83 2.02 -4.79 -16.14
CA SER A 83 1.79 -4.65 -17.57
C SER A 83 0.39 -4.15 -17.92
N LYS A 84 -0.56 -4.14 -16.97
CA LYS A 84 -1.90 -3.57 -17.18
C LYS A 84 -1.91 -2.04 -17.04
N LEU A 85 -0.87 -1.46 -16.44
CA LEU A 85 -0.71 -0.02 -16.25
C LEU A 85 0.15 0.64 -17.36
N ASN A 86 0.74 -0.15 -18.26
CA ASN A 86 1.56 0.29 -19.39
C ASN A 86 0.82 0.08 -20.72
#